data_AF-A0A383CIF0-F1
#
_entry.id   AF-A0A383CIF0-F1
#
_cell.length_a   1.000
_cell.length_b   1.000
_cell.length_c   1.000
_cell.angle_alpha   90.00
_cell.angle_beta   90.00
_cell.angle_gamma   90.00
#
_symmetry.space_group_name_H-M   'P 1'
#
loop_
_entity.id
_entity.type
_entity.pdbx_description
1 polymer ?
#
loop_
_entity_poly.entity_id
_entity_poly.type
_entity_poly.pdbx_seq_one_letter_code
_entity_poly.pdbx_strand_id
1 'polypeptide(L)'
;MKFFTQVLVLTALALQVQAEITIHFLGTGGPEITKNRQGVATLIEVPGNKFLFDAGRGVLQRMAESRINLPLVRNVFLTHLHSDHIEGLPSLWMTAWFITKRNSPMSFWGPPGTTQMIDGLQTFMSHDVVARVNPVVKALGIRTFVKEITEGIVFEDK
;
A
#
# COMPACT_ATOMS: atom_id res chain seq x y z
N MET A 1 53.65 24.24 33.74
CA MET A 1 52.19 24.06 33.60
C MET A 1 51.84 24.07 32.11
N LYS A 2 51.54 22.90 31.53
CA LYS A 2 51.14 22.76 30.12
C LYS A 2 49.63 22.95 30.02
N PHE A 3 49.17 24.01 29.38
CA PHE A 3 47.77 24.16 29.00
C PHE A 3 47.54 23.41 27.69
N PHE A 4 46.77 22.33 27.76
CA PHE A 4 46.23 21.62 26.60
C PHE A 4 44.99 22.35 26.13
N THR A 5 45.06 23.04 24.99
CA THR A 5 43.87 23.52 24.27
C THR A 5 43.40 22.38 23.37
N GLN A 6 42.47 21.56 23.87
CA GLN A 6 41.71 20.64 23.02
C GLN A 6 40.78 21.47 22.13
N VAL A 7 41.13 21.58 20.85
CA VAL A 7 40.21 21.98 19.80
C VAL A 7 39.20 20.84 19.64
N LEU A 8 38.00 21.02 20.20
CA LEU A 8 36.86 20.17 19.93
C LEU A 8 36.46 20.40 18.46
N VAL A 9 36.93 19.55 17.55
CA VAL A 9 36.33 19.43 16.21
C VAL A 9 35.04 18.63 16.40
N LEU A 10 33.97 19.32 16.77
CA LEU A 10 32.60 18.87 16.61
C LEU A 10 32.29 18.95 15.11
N THR A 11 32.78 17.99 14.32
CA THR A 11 32.20 17.71 13.01
C THR A 11 30.78 17.26 13.26
N ALA A 12 29.83 18.16 12.99
CA ALA A 12 28.43 17.84 12.93
C ALA A 12 28.24 16.61 12.03
N LEU A 13 27.86 15.48 12.63
CA LEU A 13 27.19 14.40 11.92
C LEU A 13 25.87 14.97 11.43
N ALA A 14 25.92 15.67 10.30
CA ALA A 14 24.75 15.83 9.47
C ALA A 14 24.41 14.41 9.00
N LEU A 15 23.47 13.78 9.69
CA LEU A 15 22.70 12.66 9.14
C LEU A 15 21.98 13.23 7.91
N GLN A 16 22.65 13.24 6.77
CA GLN A 16 21.96 13.26 5.49
C GLN A 16 21.24 11.91 5.42
N VAL A 17 20.00 11.89 5.90
CA VAL A 17 19.03 10.88 5.49
C VAL A 17 18.84 11.15 4.00
N GLN A 18 19.63 10.49 3.16
CA GLN A 18 19.35 10.45 1.74
C GLN A 18 17.93 9.88 1.63
N ALA A 19 17.01 10.60 0.98
CA ALA A 19 15.68 10.08 0.73
C ALA A 19 15.82 8.81 -0.13
N GLU A 20 15.83 7.65 0.51
CA GLU A 20 15.95 6.37 -0.17
C GLU A 20 14.57 6.01 -0.74
N ILE A 21 14.54 5.77 -2.05
CA ILE A 21 13.38 5.22 -2.74
C ILE A 21 13.63 3.73 -2.87
N THR A 22 12.73 2.92 -2.33
CA THR A 22 12.80 1.46 -2.45
C THR A 22 11.65 0.98 -3.34
N ILE A 23 11.96 0.09 -4.28
CA ILE A 23 10.96 -0.52 -5.19
C ILE A 23 10.90 -2.01 -4.91
N HIS A 24 9.71 -2.50 -4.56
CA HIS A 24 9.44 -3.92 -4.37
C HIS A 24 8.58 -4.45 -5.52
N PHE A 25 9.13 -5.38 -6.29
CA PHE A 25 8.35 -6.15 -7.28
C PHE A 25 7.61 -7.28 -6.56
N LEU A 26 6.41 -6.98 -6.08
CA LEU A 26 5.59 -7.92 -5.30
C LEU A 26 4.98 -9.03 -6.16
N GLY A 27 4.81 -8.75 -7.44
CA GLY A 27 4.52 -9.77 -8.42
C GLY A 27 4.75 -9.23 -9.83
N THR A 28 5.26 -10.11 -10.67
CA THR A 28 5.65 -9.78 -12.04
C THR A 28 4.91 -10.62 -13.07
N GLY A 29 4.06 -11.56 -12.66
CA GLY A 29 3.21 -12.37 -13.55
C GLY A 29 2.04 -11.58 -14.11
N GLY A 30 1.25 -12.20 -14.98
CA GLY A 30 0.01 -11.63 -15.54
C GLY A 30 -1.17 -12.59 -15.33
N PRO A 31 -2.09 -12.74 -16.30
CA PRO A 31 -3.24 -13.63 -16.16
C PRO A 31 -2.83 -15.11 -16.08
N GLU A 32 -1.68 -15.45 -16.66
CA GLU A 32 -1.13 -16.80 -16.64
C GLU A 32 -0.84 -17.29 -15.21
N ILE A 33 -1.27 -18.51 -14.90
CA ILE A 33 -0.97 -19.13 -13.60
C ILE A 33 0.42 -19.77 -13.67
N THR A 34 1.34 -19.27 -12.84
CA THR A 34 2.69 -19.84 -12.70
C THR A 34 2.97 -20.20 -11.25
N LYS A 35 3.86 -21.17 -11.04
CA LYS A 35 4.22 -21.61 -9.68
C LYS A 35 4.96 -20.54 -8.87
N ASN A 36 5.76 -19.70 -9.55
CA ASN A 36 6.76 -18.86 -8.89
C ASN A 36 6.55 -17.35 -9.07
N ARG A 37 5.59 -16.92 -9.90
CA ARG A 37 5.28 -15.50 -10.10
C ARG A 37 3.84 -15.20 -9.69
N GLN A 38 3.73 -14.29 -8.73
CA GLN A 38 2.46 -13.70 -8.33
C GLN A 38 1.97 -12.68 -9.38
N GLY A 39 0.69 -12.34 -9.33
CA GLY A 39 0.08 -11.36 -10.24
C GLY A 39 0.68 -9.96 -10.08
N VAL A 40 0.40 -9.06 -11.04
CA VAL A 40 1.06 -7.76 -11.12
C VAL A 40 0.88 -6.95 -9.83
N ALA A 41 1.98 -6.58 -9.18
CA ALA A 41 1.99 -5.65 -8.06
C ALA A 41 3.39 -5.08 -7.85
N THR A 42 3.50 -3.75 -7.77
CA THR A 42 4.76 -3.06 -7.44
C THR A 42 4.52 -2.08 -6.30
N LEU A 43 5.32 -2.15 -5.24
CA LEU A 43 5.28 -1.17 -4.16
C LEU A 43 6.46 -0.22 -4.27
N ILE A 44 6.20 1.09 -4.26
CA ILE A 44 7.21 2.12 -4.15
C ILE A 44 7.14 2.71 -2.75
N GLU A 45 8.26 2.64 -2.02
CA GLU A 45 8.43 3.25 -0.72
C GLU A 45 9.30 4.49 -0.85
N VAL A 46 8.84 5.59 -0.29
CA VAL A 46 9.58 6.85 -0.13
C VAL A 46 9.49 7.27 1.33
N PRO A 47 10.31 8.23 1.82
CA PRO A 47 10.19 8.70 3.19
C PRO A 47 8.75 9.10 3.55
N GLY A 48 8.16 8.43 4.54
CA GLY A 48 6.80 8.72 5.03
C GLY A 48 5.65 8.12 4.21
N ASN A 49 5.88 7.66 2.98
CA ASN A 49 4.81 7.23 2.08
C ASN A 49 5.09 5.89 1.38
N LYS A 50 4.00 5.18 1.07
CA LYS A 50 4.01 3.92 0.33
C LYS A 50 2.93 3.97 -0.74
N PHE A 51 3.30 3.64 -1.97
CA PHE A 51 2.42 3.65 -3.14
C PHE A 51 2.41 2.25 -3.77
N LEU A 52 1.27 1.58 -3.69
CA LEU A 52 1.09 0.27 -4.31
C LEU A 52 0.48 0.45 -5.69
N PHE A 53 1.16 -0.03 -6.72
CA PHE A 53 0.67 -0.08 -8.09
C PHE A 53 0.20 -1.51 -8.38
N ASP A 54 -1.09 -1.64 -8.62
CA ASP A 54 -1.84 -2.88 -8.77
C ASP A 54 -1.77 -3.81 -7.55
N ALA A 55 -2.70 -4.74 -7.49
CA ALA A 55 -2.85 -5.71 -6.41
C ALA A 55 -3.29 -7.05 -6.98
N GLY A 56 -2.44 -7.63 -7.84
CA GLY A 56 -2.67 -8.95 -8.39
C GLY A 56 -2.69 -10.06 -7.35
N ARG A 57 -3.07 -11.26 -7.78
CA ARG A 57 -3.12 -12.47 -6.95
C ARG A 57 -1.80 -12.69 -6.22
N GLY A 58 -1.86 -12.96 -4.93
CA GLY A 58 -0.68 -13.29 -4.12
C GLY A 58 0.06 -12.07 -3.53
N VAL A 59 -0.46 -10.85 -3.72
CA VAL A 59 0.18 -9.61 -3.25
C VAL A 59 0.48 -9.63 -1.75
N LEU A 60 -0.45 -10.10 -0.90
CA LEU A 60 -0.25 -10.13 0.54
C LEU A 60 0.82 -11.13 0.98
N GLN A 61 0.92 -12.27 0.31
CA GLN A 61 1.97 -13.25 0.56
C GLN A 61 3.34 -12.62 0.28
N ARG A 62 3.49 -11.92 -0.85
CA ARG A 62 4.77 -11.27 -1.16
C ARG A 62 5.09 -10.09 -0.24
N MET A 63 4.07 -9.34 0.18
CA MET A 63 4.23 -8.30 1.20
C MET A 63 4.74 -8.89 2.53
N ALA A 64 4.16 -10.01 2.97
CA ALA A 64 4.58 -10.69 4.20
C ALA A 64 6.03 -11.22 4.09
N GLU A 65 6.38 -11.87 2.99
CA GLU A 65 7.75 -12.32 2.70
C GLU A 65 8.76 -11.17 2.71
N SER A 66 8.34 -10.01 2.17
CA SER A 66 9.15 -8.79 2.11
C SER A 66 9.09 -7.95 3.39
N ARG A 67 8.40 -8.44 4.45
CA ARG A 67 8.22 -7.75 5.74
C ARG A 67 7.64 -6.33 5.62
N ILE A 68 6.82 -6.10 4.60
CA ILE A 68 6.15 -4.82 4.38
C ILE A 68 5.05 -4.64 5.44
N ASN A 69 5.05 -3.48 6.09
CA ASN A 69 4.05 -3.13 7.08
C ASN A 69 2.72 -2.74 6.40
N LEU A 70 1.83 -3.71 6.26
CA LEU A 70 0.54 -3.60 5.56
C LEU A 70 -0.36 -2.40 5.93
N PRO A 71 -0.56 -1.99 7.20
CA PRO A 71 -1.38 -0.82 7.55
C PRO A 71 -0.87 0.50 6.94
N LEU A 72 0.42 0.57 6.58
CA LEU A 72 1.02 1.76 5.98
C LEU A 72 0.79 1.84 4.47
N VAL A 73 0.37 0.75 3.83
CA VAL A 73 0.02 0.72 2.41
C VAL A 73 -1.42 1.22 2.25
N ARG A 74 -1.57 2.52 2.03
CA ARG A 74 -2.89 3.17 1.97
C ARG A 74 -3.23 3.76 0.60
N ASN A 75 -2.23 4.01 -0.24
CA ASN A 75 -2.43 4.55 -1.58
C ASN A 75 -2.24 3.42 -2.59
N VAL A 76 -3.34 3.00 -3.21
CA VAL A 76 -3.38 1.94 -4.22
C VAL A 76 -3.74 2.55 -5.57
N PHE A 77 -2.87 2.37 -6.55
CA PHE A 77 -3.03 2.85 -7.92
C PHE A 77 -3.31 1.65 -8.81
N LEU A 78 -4.43 1.68 -9.53
CA LEU A 78 -4.84 0.65 -10.45
C LEU A 78 -4.53 1.14 -11.85
N THR A 79 -3.64 0.43 -12.55
CA THR A 79 -3.26 0.78 -13.92
C THR A 79 -4.42 0.58 -14.87
N HIS A 80 -5.14 -0.53 -14.70
CA HIS A 80 -6.40 -0.85 -15.37
C HIS A 80 -7.19 -1.90 -14.58
N LEU A 81 -8.38 -2.27 -15.04
CA LEU A 81 -9.35 -3.07 -14.29
C LEU A 81 -9.44 -4.53 -14.78
N HIS A 82 -8.34 -5.11 -15.28
CA HIS A 82 -8.29 -6.56 -15.55
C HIS A 82 -8.06 -7.34 -14.26
N SER A 83 -8.55 -8.59 -14.22
CA SER A 83 -8.59 -9.40 -13.01
C SER A 83 -7.20 -9.63 -12.41
N ASP A 84 -6.19 -9.86 -13.25
CA ASP A 84 -4.83 -10.15 -12.82
C ASP A 84 -4.11 -8.98 -12.13
N HIS A 85 -4.67 -7.77 -12.25
CA HIS A 85 -4.24 -6.56 -11.54
C HIS A 85 -5.04 -6.27 -10.26
N ILE A 86 -6.22 -6.87 -10.07
CA ILE A 86 -7.15 -6.53 -8.97
C ILE A 86 -7.60 -7.72 -8.10
N GLU A 87 -7.29 -8.96 -8.49
CA GLU A 87 -7.68 -10.19 -7.78
C GLU A 87 -7.29 -10.21 -6.29
N GLY A 88 -6.21 -9.52 -5.93
CA GLY A 88 -5.72 -9.40 -4.55
C GLY A 88 -6.45 -8.36 -3.70
N LEU A 89 -7.22 -7.44 -4.30
CA LEU A 89 -7.87 -6.33 -3.60
C LEU A 89 -8.79 -6.75 -2.44
N PRO A 90 -9.65 -7.78 -2.54
CA PRO A 90 -10.47 -8.20 -1.42
C PRO A 90 -9.64 -8.56 -0.19
N SER A 91 -8.57 -9.33 -0.41
CA SER A 91 -7.68 -9.73 0.66
C SER A 91 -6.90 -8.54 1.22
N LEU A 92 -6.36 -7.66 0.36
CA LEU A 92 -5.61 -6.46 0.75
C LEU A 92 -6.47 -5.56 1.65
N TRP A 93 -7.68 -5.26 1.23
CA TRP A 93 -8.60 -4.36 1.93
C TRP A 93 -9.06 -4.93 3.27
N MET A 94 -9.48 -6.20 3.30
CA MET A 94 -9.99 -6.87 4.49
C MET A 94 -8.90 -7.22 5.50
N THR A 95 -7.77 -7.79 5.06
CA THR A 95 -6.68 -8.22 5.95
C THR A 95 -6.03 -7.01 6.62
N ALA A 96 -5.80 -5.94 5.84
CA ALA A 96 -5.29 -4.69 6.40
C ALA A 96 -6.22 -4.15 7.48
N TRP A 97 -7.54 -4.17 7.26
CA TRP A 97 -8.50 -3.71 8.27
C TRP A 97 -8.57 -4.62 9.50
N PHE A 98 -8.84 -5.91 9.31
CA PHE A 98 -9.17 -6.83 10.40
C PHE A 98 -7.95 -7.25 11.22
N ILE A 99 -6.90 -7.74 10.56
CA ILE A 99 -5.72 -8.30 11.25
C ILE A 99 -4.89 -7.19 11.88
N THR A 100 -4.73 -6.07 11.17
CA THR A 100 -3.86 -5.00 11.65
C THR A 100 -4.58 -3.92 12.44
N LYS A 101 -5.92 -3.99 12.52
CA LYS A 101 -6.78 -2.98 13.16
C LYS A 101 -6.59 -1.58 12.54
N ARG A 102 -6.28 -1.52 11.25
CA ARG A 102 -6.16 -0.26 10.50
C ARG A 102 -7.42 0.57 10.74
N ASN A 103 -7.23 1.81 11.18
CA ASN A 103 -8.32 2.73 11.55
C ASN A 103 -8.44 3.93 10.59
N SER A 104 -7.61 3.99 9.55
CA SER A 104 -7.62 5.00 8.51
C SER A 104 -8.14 4.41 7.20
N PRO A 105 -8.79 5.19 6.31
CA PRO A 105 -9.26 4.71 5.00
C PRO A 105 -8.13 4.27 4.06
N MET A 106 -8.48 3.45 3.07
CA MET A 106 -7.62 3.12 1.93
C MET A 106 -8.06 3.94 0.71
N SER A 107 -7.10 4.53 0.01
CA SER A 107 -7.34 5.35 -1.19
C SER A 107 -7.03 4.54 -2.44
N PHE A 108 -7.98 4.53 -3.37
CA PHE A 108 -7.86 3.92 -4.69
C PHE A 108 -7.84 4.99 -5.77
N TRP A 109 -6.88 4.87 -6.68
CA TRP A 109 -6.67 5.74 -7.81
C TRP A 109 -6.66 4.89 -9.06
N GLY A 110 -7.56 5.10 -10.01
CA GLY A 110 -7.63 4.22 -11.19
C GLY A 110 -8.47 4.80 -12.31
N PRO A 111 -8.54 4.14 -13.47
CA PRO A 111 -9.28 4.67 -14.62
C PRO A 111 -10.79 4.75 -14.35
N PRO A 112 -11.57 5.36 -15.27
CA PRO A 112 -13.03 5.28 -15.24
C PRO A 112 -13.54 3.86 -15.01
N GLY A 113 -14.49 3.71 -14.09
CA GLY A 113 -15.01 2.40 -13.65
C GLY A 113 -14.41 1.89 -12.33
N THR A 114 -13.37 2.55 -11.80
CA THR A 114 -12.78 2.18 -10.50
C THR A 114 -13.79 2.31 -9.37
N THR A 115 -14.66 3.33 -9.40
CA THR A 115 -15.70 3.51 -8.38
C THR A 115 -16.66 2.33 -8.37
N GLN A 116 -17.19 1.97 -9.53
CA GLN A 116 -18.10 0.82 -9.67
C GLN A 116 -17.44 -0.49 -9.21
N MET A 117 -16.16 -0.70 -9.55
CA MET A 117 -15.42 -1.88 -9.14
C MET A 117 -15.24 -1.95 -7.62
N ILE A 118 -14.85 -0.83 -6.98
CA ILE A 118 -14.67 -0.78 -5.52
C ILE A 118 -16.00 -0.94 -4.79
N ASP A 119 -17.09 -0.34 -5.26
CA ASP A 119 -18.43 -0.53 -4.67
C ASP A 119 -18.88 -1.99 -4.78
N GLY A 120 -18.61 -2.63 -5.93
CA GLY A 120 -18.83 -4.05 -6.15
C GLY A 120 -18.02 -4.92 -5.19
N LEU A 121 -16.75 -4.59 -4.98
CA LEU A 121 -15.88 -5.24 -4.00
C LEU A 121 -16.44 -5.13 -2.57
N GLN A 122 -16.87 -3.94 -2.16
CA GLN A 122 -17.45 -3.71 -0.84
C GLN A 122 -18.75 -4.51 -0.65
N THR A 123 -19.57 -4.57 -1.69
CA THR A 123 -20.80 -5.37 -1.71
C THR A 123 -20.48 -6.86 -1.59
N PHE A 124 -19.52 -7.36 -2.38
CA PHE A 124 -19.06 -8.74 -2.36
C PHE A 124 -18.58 -9.18 -0.96
N MET A 125 -17.89 -8.30 -0.25
CA MET A 125 -17.32 -8.58 1.09
C MET A 125 -18.24 -8.18 2.26
N SER A 126 -19.42 -7.63 2.00
CA SER A 126 -20.28 -7.01 3.03
C SER A 126 -20.65 -7.95 4.18
N HIS A 127 -20.93 -9.22 3.89
CA HIS A 127 -21.26 -10.22 4.91
C HIS A 127 -20.11 -10.40 5.92
N ASP A 128 -18.87 -10.49 5.44
CA ASP A 128 -17.69 -10.67 6.30
C ASP A 128 -17.38 -9.41 7.11
N VAL A 129 -17.62 -8.22 6.53
CA VAL A 129 -17.51 -6.94 7.26
C VAL A 129 -18.48 -6.91 8.43
N VAL A 130 -19.77 -7.19 8.20
CA VAL A 130 -20.79 -7.19 9.26
C VAL A 130 -20.45 -8.17 10.37
N ALA A 131 -19.97 -9.37 10.03
CA ALA A 131 -19.61 -10.40 11.00
C ALA A 131 -18.37 -10.02 11.87
N ARG A 132 -17.48 -9.15 11.37
CA ARG A 132 -16.22 -8.82 12.04
C ARG A 132 -16.21 -7.50 12.80
N VAL A 133 -17.09 -6.55 12.46
CA VAL A 133 -17.16 -5.27 13.17
C VAL A 133 -17.48 -5.49 14.64
N ASN A 134 -16.67 -4.89 15.51
CA ASN A 134 -16.82 -4.99 16.97
C ASN A 134 -16.16 -3.78 17.67
N PRO A 135 -16.22 -3.64 19.01
CA PRO A 135 -15.64 -2.50 19.72
C PRO A 135 -14.13 -2.28 19.48
N VAL A 136 -13.39 -3.34 19.15
CA VAL A 136 -11.94 -3.30 18.83
C VAL A 136 -11.71 -3.04 17.34
N VAL A 137 -12.45 -3.72 16.47
CA VAL A 137 -12.34 -3.61 15.00
C VAL A 137 -13.47 -2.72 14.48
N LYS A 138 -13.19 -1.42 14.44
CA LYS A 138 -14.17 -0.41 14.03
C LYS A 138 -14.36 -0.39 12.51
N ALA A 139 -15.59 -0.14 12.06
CA ALA A 139 -15.92 0.00 10.64
C ALA A 139 -15.17 1.16 9.94
N LEU A 140 -14.60 2.12 10.67
CA LEU A 140 -13.88 3.25 10.07
C LEU A 140 -12.75 2.81 9.13
N GLY A 141 -12.02 1.74 9.47
CA GLY A 141 -10.93 1.23 8.63
C GLY A 141 -11.39 0.57 7.32
N ILE A 142 -12.68 0.24 7.20
CA ILE A 142 -13.24 -0.33 5.97
C ILE A 142 -13.50 0.75 4.92
N ARG A 143 -13.55 2.03 5.32
CA ARG A 143 -13.82 3.13 4.39
C ARG A 143 -12.76 3.19 3.30
N THR A 144 -13.24 3.59 2.13
CA THR A 144 -12.42 3.81 0.94
C THR A 144 -12.59 5.24 0.47
N PHE A 145 -11.52 5.79 -0.10
CA PHE A 145 -11.59 6.96 -0.96
C PHE A 145 -11.28 6.48 -2.37
N VAL A 146 -12.06 6.89 -3.35
CA VAL A 146 -11.82 6.53 -4.75
C VAL A 146 -11.70 7.83 -5.55
N LYS A 147 -10.64 7.92 -6.35
CA LYS A 147 -10.52 8.95 -7.37
C LYS A 147 -10.29 8.27 -8.71
N GLU A 148 -11.21 8.49 -9.63
CA GLU A 148 -11.01 8.14 -11.02
C GLU A 148 -10.08 9.16 -11.68
N ILE A 149 -9.10 8.67 -12.41
CA ILE A 149 -7.99 9.46 -12.94
C ILE A 149 -7.97 9.36 -14.46
N THR A 150 -7.56 10.46 -15.08
CA THR A 150 -7.26 10.57 -16.51
C THR A 150 -5.81 11.04 -16.67
N GLU A 151 -5.36 11.28 -17.89
CA GLU A 151 -4.00 11.77 -18.15
C GLU A 151 -3.68 13.04 -17.35
N GLY A 152 -2.45 13.12 -16.83
CA GLY A 152 -1.95 14.28 -16.06
C GLY A 152 -1.36 13.88 -14.71
N ILE A 153 -1.21 14.87 -13.82
CA ILE A 153 -0.72 14.64 -12.46
C ILE A 153 -1.82 13.98 -11.64
N VAL A 154 -1.59 12.73 -11.26
CA VAL A 154 -2.53 11.91 -10.51
C VAL A 154 -2.46 12.19 -9.01
N PHE A 155 -1.23 12.31 -8.48
CA PHE A 155 -0.93 12.47 -7.07
C PHE A 155 0.26 13.42 -6.89
N GLU A 156 0.16 14.32 -5.92
CA GLU A 156 1.23 15.22 -5.50
C GLU A 156 1.30 15.14 -3.97
N ASP A 157 2.48 14.79 -3.45
CA ASP A 157 2.73 14.77 -2.01
C ASP A 157 2.90 16.22 -1.54
N LYS A 158 2.20 16.61 -0.47
CA LYS A 158 2.17 17.99 0.03
C LYS A 158 3.22 18.26 1.09
#